data_AF-A0A9P6W8K8-F1
#
_entry.id   AF-A0A9P6W8K8-F1
#
_cell.length_a   1.000
_cell.length_b   1.000
_cell.length_c   1.000
_cell.angle_alpha   90.00
_cell.angle_beta   90.00
_cell.angle_gamma   90.00
#
_symmetry.space_group_name_H-M   'P 1'
#
loop_
_entity.id
_entity.type
_entity.pdbx_description
1 polymer ?
#
loop_
_entity_poly.entity_id
_entity_poly.type
_entity_poly.pdbx_seq_one_letter_code
_entity_poly.pdbx_strand_id
1 'polypeptide(L)'
;MDRFVQRYSKPSASTSRRYALEESHVEEYGYALPLLGRGIEKCPVPHFDMPATVDPTAFLQLHTDDMSDPSCRIKINHGTTTLAFKFQGGIVVAVDSRATAGSYIASGTVKKVIEINPYLLGTMAGGAADCQYWETYLGIQCRLHELRNHERISVAAASKYLSNLVYSYKGMGLSMGTMICGWDKTGPQLFYVDSDGTRLKGDLFSVGSGSTFAYGVLDQGYSFDLSDEDAIDLGRRSIYAAGHRDAFSGNTINLYIVKEDGWKFIENVDVNECHYDRGMAAAHTRTQVSAAAPPVAASA
;
A
#
# COMPACT_ATOMS: atom_id res chain seq x y z
N MET A 1 -13.10 -13.57 -48.40
CA MET A 1 -13.10 -12.50 -47.39
C MET A 1 -12.00 -12.68 -46.33
N ASP A 2 -10.90 -13.39 -46.63
CA ASP A 2 -9.87 -13.73 -45.63
C ASP A 2 -8.43 -13.66 -46.19
N ARG A 3 -7.96 -12.45 -46.49
CA ARG A 3 -6.52 -12.20 -46.75
C ARG A 3 -5.88 -11.21 -45.77
N PHE A 4 -6.70 -10.45 -45.05
CA PHE A 4 -6.23 -9.43 -44.11
C PHE A 4 -5.87 -10.05 -42.76
N VAL A 5 -6.70 -10.95 -42.23
CA VAL A 5 -6.49 -11.59 -40.92
C VAL A 5 -5.28 -12.53 -40.92
N GLN A 6 -5.03 -13.27 -42.01
CA GLN A 6 -3.86 -14.16 -42.13
C GLN A 6 -2.51 -13.42 -42.16
N ARG A 7 -2.50 -12.13 -42.50
CA ARG A 7 -1.26 -11.35 -42.58
C ARG A 7 -0.76 -10.87 -41.21
N TYR A 8 -1.65 -10.78 -40.23
CA TYR A 8 -1.35 -10.21 -38.91
C TYR A 8 -1.47 -11.23 -37.76
N SER A 9 -1.79 -12.50 -38.03
CA SER A 9 -2.09 -13.50 -36.99
C SER A 9 -1.02 -14.60 -36.79
N LYS A 10 0.28 -14.31 -36.96
CA LYS A 10 1.33 -15.26 -36.54
C LYS A 10 2.33 -14.62 -35.56
N PRO A 11 2.52 -15.18 -34.35
CA PRO A 11 3.63 -14.80 -33.51
C PRO A 11 4.87 -15.57 -33.99
N SER A 12 5.84 -14.86 -34.54
CA SER A 12 7.19 -15.42 -34.71
C SER A 12 8.16 -14.55 -33.93
N ALA A 13 9.02 -15.17 -33.14
CA ALA A 13 10.03 -14.52 -32.31
C ALA A 13 10.95 -13.55 -33.07
N SER A 14 10.97 -13.60 -34.40
CA SER A 14 11.69 -12.64 -35.26
C SER A 14 11.06 -11.25 -35.33
N THR A 15 9.75 -11.09 -35.07
CA THR A 15 9.09 -9.77 -35.14
C THR A 15 9.46 -8.89 -33.95
N SER A 16 9.59 -9.48 -32.74
CA SER A 16 9.98 -8.76 -31.53
C SER A 16 11.41 -8.19 -31.61
N ARG A 17 12.31 -8.86 -32.35
CA ARG A 17 13.68 -8.36 -32.60
C ARG A 17 13.74 -7.18 -33.56
N ARG A 18 12.76 -7.01 -34.47
CA ARG A 18 12.72 -5.85 -35.38
C ARG A 18 12.24 -4.59 -34.66
N TYR A 19 11.20 -4.69 -33.83
CA TYR A 19 10.73 -3.57 -33.02
C TYR A 19 11.80 -3.04 -32.06
N ALA A 20 12.57 -3.94 -31.42
CA ALA A 20 13.66 -3.56 -30.53
C ALA A 20 14.85 -2.88 -31.22
N LEU A 21 15.01 -3.03 -32.54
CA LEU A 21 16.08 -2.38 -33.32
C LEU A 21 15.60 -1.07 -33.99
N GLU A 22 14.30 -0.87 -34.18
CA GLU A 22 13.76 0.38 -34.73
C GLU A 22 13.63 1.48 -33.66
N GLU A 23 13.46 1.15 -32.38
CA GLU A 23 13.41 2.12 -31.28
C GLU A 23 14.78 2.67 -30.84
N SER A 24 15.90 2.16 -31.36
CA SER A 24 17.23 2.71 -31.05
C SER A 24 17.54 4.03 -31.77
N HIS A 25 16.57 4.61 -32.48
CA HIS A 25 16.67 5.89 -33.19
C HIS A 25 15.71 6.96 -32.64
N VAL A 26 15.45 6.98 -31.34
CA VAL A 26 14.80 8.15 -30.71
C VAL A 26 15.87 9.08 -30.16
N GLU A 27 15.94 10.27 -30.77
CA GLU A 27 16.85 11.36 -30.46
C GLU A 27 16.79 11.79 -28.99
N GLU A 28 17.98 11.74 -28.39
CA GLU A 28 18.54 12.54 -27.30
C GLU A 28 17.76 13.82 -26.89
N TYR A 29 16.92 13.72 -25.85
CA TYR A 29 16.58 14.85 -24.98
C TYR A 29 17.00 14.49 -23.54
N GLY A 30 18.31 14.58 -23.29
CA GLY A 30 18.91 14.37 -21.98
C GLY A 30 19.05 15.69 -21.21
N TYR A 31 18.39 15.80 -20.05
CA TYR A 31 18.80 16.74 -19.00
C TYR A 31 20.04 16.17 -18.29
N ALA A 32 21.22 16.41 -18.85
CA ALA A 32 22.49 15.98 -18.25
C ALA A 32 23.10 17.08 -17.36
N LEU A 33 23.21 16.80 -16.06
CA LEU A 33 24.11 17.52 -15.14
C LEU A 33 25.57 17.12 -15.44
N PRO A 34 26.52 18.06 -15.51
CA PRO A 34 27.90 17.73 -15.83
C PRO A 34 28.67 17.34 -14.56
N LEU A 35 28.94 16.05 -14.37
CA LEU A 35 29.95 15.58 -13.42
C LEU A 35 31.20 15.09 -14.15
N LEU A 36 32.33 15.64 -13.70
CA LEU A 36 33.69 15.47 -14.17
C LEU A 36 34.07 14.02 -14.50
N GLY A 37 34.59 13.85 -15.72
CA GLY A 37 35.90 13.23 -15.95
C GLY A 37 36.21 11.92 -15.21
N ARG A 38 35.49 10.84 -15.54
CA ARG A 38 36.00 9.46 -15.54
C ARG A 38 35.11 8.64 -16.48
N GLY A 39 35.73 7.85 -17.34
CA GLY A 39 35.05 7.07 -18.38
C GLY A 39 33.91 6.24 -17.81
N ILE A 40 32.73 6.36 -18.44
CA ILE A 40 31.54 5.61 -18.11
C ILE A 40 31.75 4.16 -18.60
N GLU A 41 32.26 3.30 -17.72
CA GLU A 41 31.95 1.88 -17.84
C GLU A 41 30.42 1.74 -17.74
N LYS A 42 29.81 1.17 -18.78
CA LYS A 42 28.37 0.97 -18.89
C LYS A 42 27.92 0.07 -17.73
N CYS A 43 27.41 0.64 -16.64
CA CYS A 43 26.60 -0.11 -15.69
C CYS A 43 25.39 -0.66 -16.46
N PRO A 44 25.21 -1.99 -16.55
CA PRO A 44 24.04 -2.54 -17.23
C PRO A 44 22.80 -2.18 -16.41
N VAL A 45 21.84 -1.54 -17.07
CA VAL A 45 20.48 -1.38 -16.53
C VAL A 45 19.99 -2.74 -16.01
N PRO A 46 19.48 -2.83 -14.76
CA PRO A 46 18.99 -4.09 -14.23
C PRO A 46 17.90 -4.63 -15.15
N HIS A 47 18.18 -5.77 -15.77
CA HIS A 47 17.25 -6.46 -16.64
C HIS A 47 16.29 -7.26 -15.77
N PHE A 48 15.02 -6.86 -15.76
CA PHE A 48 13.97 -7.65 -15.13
C PHE A 48 13.58 -8.77 -16.11
N ASP A 49 14.14 -9.96 -15.92
CA ASP A 49 13.77 -11.15 -16.70
C ASP A 49 12.32 -11.52 -16.39
N MET A 50 11.40 -11.01 -17.21
CA MET A 50 10.02 -11.48 -17.18
C MET A 50 10.04 -12.95 -17.61
N PRO A 51 9.47 -13.87 -16.82
CA PRO A 51 9.39 -15.27 -17.21
C PRO A 51 8.73 -15.37 -18.58
N ALA A 52 9.29 -16.20 -19.46
CA ALA A 52 8.81 -16.40 -20.82
C ALA A 52 7.46 -17.14 -20.81
N THR A 53 6.40 -16.44 -20.47
CA THR A 53 5.03 -16.91 -20.55
C THR A 53 4.49 -16.54 -21.93
N VAL A 54 3.93 -17.52 -22.63
CA VAL A 54 3.40 -17.34 -23.99
C VAL A 54 2.24 -16.34 -24.02
N ASP A 55 1.49 -16.27 -22.91
CA ASP A 55 0.51 -15.24 -22.61
C ASP A 55 0.54 -14.92 -21.09
N PRO A 56 0.97 -13.70 -20.70
CA PRO A 56 0.99 -13.27 -19.32
C PRO A 56 -0.40 -13.27 -18.67
N THR A 57 -1.45 -13.02 -19.48
CA THR A 57 -2.83 -12.93 -19.01
C THR A 57 -3.35 -14.30 -18.62
N ALA A 58 -3.17 -15.30 -19.49
CA ALA A 58 -3.50 -16.69 -19.18
C ALA A 58 -2.68 -17.23 -18.00
N PHE A 59 -1.40 -16.86 -17.89
CA PHE A 59 -0.56 -17.25 -16.75
C PHE A 59 -1.10 -16.69 -15.43
N LEU A 60 -1.45 -15.40 -15.41
CA LEU A 60 -2.07 -14.76 -14.25
C LEU A 60 -3.41 -15.44 -13.93
N GLN A 61 -4.31 -15.59 -14.90
CA GLN A 61 -5.61 -16.25 -14.69
C GLN A 61 -5.47 -17.64 -14.05
N LEU A 62 -4.55 -18.47 -14.53
CA LEU A 62 -4.33 -19.82 -14.01
C LEU A 62 -3.85 -19.83 -12.55
N HIS A 63 -3.21 -18.75 -12.11
CA HIS A 63 -2.69 -18.63 -10.74
C HIS A 63 -3.56 -17.78 -9.84
N THR A 64 -4.40 -16.86 -10.38
CA THR A 64 -5.08 -15.81 -9.62
C THR A 64 -6.61 -15.81 -9.69
N ASP A 65 -7.23 -16.58 -10.60
CA ASP A 65 -8.67 -16.54 -10.82
C ASP A 65 -9.44 -17.53 -9.91
N ASP A 66 -10.02 -17.03 -8.81
CA ASP A 66 -10.86 -17.80 -7.88
C ASP A 66 -12.27 -18.11 -8.46
N MET A 67 -12.67 -17.46 -9.57
CA MET A 67 -14.00 -17.64 -10.16
C MET A 67 -14.08 -18.88 -11.04
N SER A 68 -13.00 -19.23 -11.74
CA SER A 68 -12.96 -20.31 -12.72
C SER A 68 -12.36 -21.60 -12.17
N ASP A 69 -11.38 -21.49 -11.26
CA ASP A 69 -10.67 -22.64 -10.68
C ASP A 69 -10.61 -22.54 -9.15
N PRO A 70 -11.40 -23.34 -8.42
CA PRO A 70 -11.37 -23.39 -6.95
C PRO A 70 -10.01 -23.79 -6.36
N SER A 71 -9.13 -24.37 -7.19
CA SER A 71 -7.78 -24.82 -6.84
C SER A 71 -6.67 -23.81 -7.16
N CYS A 72 -7.03 -22.60 -7.62
CA CYS A 72 -6.06 -21.55 -7.90
C CYS A 72 -5.22 -21.23 -6.65
N ARG A 73 -3.92 -20.98 -6.86
CA ARG A 73 -2.97 -20.76 -5.76
C ARG A 73 -3.13 -19.40 -5.10
N ILE A 74 -3.59 -18.40 -5.85
CA ILE A 74 -3.76 -17.02 -5.40
C ILE A 74 -5.25 -16.68 -5.53
N LYS A 75 -5.99 -16.71 -4.43
CA LYS A 75 -7.37 -16.27 -4.42
C LYS A 75 -7.40 -14.76 -4.30
N ILE A 76 -7.64 -14.03 -5.39
CA ILE A 76 -7.85 -12.57 -5.33
C ILE A 76 -9.22 -12.33 -4.70
N ASN A 77 -9.29 -12.48 -3.38
CA ASN A 77 -10.47 -12.13 -2.62
C ASN A 77 -10.30 -10.71 -2.11
N HIS A 78 -11.20 -9.86 -2.62
CA HIS A 78 -11.56 -8.55 -2.08
C HIS A 78 -10.51 -7.47 -2.38
N GLY A 79 -10.93 -6.55 -3.24
CA GLY A 79 -10.19 -5.35 -3.58
C GLY A 79 -10.01 -4.39 -2.45
N THR A 80 -8.76 -4.09 -2.08
CA THR A 80 -8.43 -3.16 -1.01
C THR A 80 -6.95 -2.84 -1.06
N THR A 81 -6.58 -1.62 -0.67
CA THR A 81 -5.22 -1.30 -0.29
C THR A 81 -5.22 -0.63 1.07
N THR A 82 -4.58 -1.28 2.03
CA THR A 82 -4.24 -0.69 3.32
C THR A 82 -2.72 -0.65 3.46
N LEU A 83 -2.22 0.37 4.15
CA LEU A 83 -0.82 0.43 4.55
C LEU A 83 -0.70 1.08 5.91
N ALA A 84 0.35 0.69 6.63
CA ALA A 84 0.76 1.34 7.85
C ALA A 84 2.28 1.32 7.96
N PHE A 85 2.87 2.40 8.45
CA PHE A 85 4.31 2.45 8.70
C PHE A 85 4.65 3.32 9.90
N LYS A 86 5.71 2.92 10.59
CA LYS A 86 6.28 3.56 11.76
C LYS A 86 7.36 4.55 11.34
N PHE A 87 7.37 5.72 11.95
CA PHE A 87 8.39 6.76 11.78
C PHE A 87 8.66 7.43 13.13
N GLN A 88 9.60 8.37 13.20
CA GLN A 88 9.99 9.07 14.43
C GLN A 88 8.79 9.64 15.18
N GLY A 89 7.82 10.20 14.45
CA GLY A 89 6.63 10.81 15.01
C GLY A 89 5.54 9.83 15.43
N GLY A 90 5.61 8.54 15.11
CA GLY A 90 4.58 7.55 15.45
C GLY A 90 4.26 6.59 14.32
N ILE A 91 2.98 6.38 14.03
CA ILE A 91 2.53 5.48 12.96
C ILE A 91 1.53 6.21 12.06
N VAL A 92 1.75 6.17 10.74
CA VAL A 92 0.75 6.58 9.75
C VAL A 92 -0.01 5.34 9.30
N VAL A 93 -1.33 5.43 9.26
CA VAL A 93 -2.22 4.42 8.69
C VAL A 93 -2.99 5.07 7.55
N ALA A 94 -2.88 4.50 6.35
CA ALA A 94 -3.56 5.00 5.16
C ALA A 94 -4.32 3.86 4.49
N VAL A 95 -5.57 4.12 4.11
CA VAL A 95 -6.43 3.12 3.47
C VAL A 95 -7.27 3.74 2.36
N ASP A 96 -7.60 2.95 1.36
CA ASP A 96 -8.65 3.29 0.40
C ASP A 96 -10.06 2.99 0.95
N SER A 97 -11.12 3.36 0.22
CA SER A 97 -12.51 3.22 0.69
C SER A 97 -13.42 2.43 -0.25
N ARG A 98 -12.89 1.92 -1.38
CA ARG A 98 -13.64 1.12 -2.34
C ARG A 98 -13.91 -0.29 -1.81
N ALA A 99 -15.16 -0.76 -1.91
CA ALA A 99 -15.52 -2.15 -1.66
C ALA A 99 -16.26 -2.71 -2.86
N THR A 100 -15.86 -3.91 -3.29
CA THR A 100 -16.34 -4.54 -4.52
C THR A 100 -16.99 -5.89 -4.23
N ALA A 101 -18.08 -6.19 -4.94
CA ALA A 101 -18.71 -7.51 -5.01
C ALA A 101 -18.43 -8.09 -6.41
N GLY A 102 -17.29 -8.77 -6.56
CA GLY A 102 -16.77 -9.15 -7.87
C GLY A 102 -16.39 -7.91 -8.69
N SER A 103 -16.85 -7.83 -9.94
CA SER A 103 -16.61 -6.66 -10.81
C SER A 103 -17.48 -5.43 -10.48
N TYR A 104 -18.48 -5.58 -9.61
CA TYR A 104 -19.37 -4.47 -9.24
C TYR A 104 -18.83 -3.72 -8.01
N ILE A 105 -18.74 -2.39 -8.09
CA ILE A 105 -18.39 -1.56 -6.95
C ILE A 105 -19.62 -1.43 -6.06
N ALA A 106 -19.60 -2.10 -4.90
CA ALA A 106 -20.70 -2.11 -3.95
C ALA A 106 -20.79 -0.78 -3.18
N SER A 107 -19.64 -0.23 -2.78
CA SER A 107 -19.56 1.07 -2.11
C SER A 107 -18.22 1.74 -2.36
N GLY A 108 -18.22 3.07 -2.42
CA GLY A 108 -17.01 3.90 -2.52
C GLY A 108 -16.66 4.63 -1.22
N THR A 109 -17.29 4.29 -0.10
CA THR A 109 -17.18 5.04 1.17
C THR A 109 -16.98 4.13 2.39
N VAL A 110 -16.49 2.92 2.18
CA VAL A 110 -16.25 1.97 3.29
C VAL A 110 -15.11 2.47 4.16
N LYS A 111 -15.33 2.47 5.47
CA LYS A 111 -14.30 2.77 6.47
C LYS A 111 -13.47 1.52 6.74
N LYS A 112 -12.28 1.44 6.13
CA LYS A 112 -11.37 0.30 6.29
C LYS A 112 -10.39 0.43 7.44
N VAL A 113 -10.42 1.54 8.18
CA VAL A 113 -9.80 1.64 9.50
C VAL A 113 -10.87 1.40 10.54
N ILE A 114 -10.64 0.44 11.43
CA ILE A 114 -11.53 0.14 12.54
C ILE A 114 -10.91 0.74 13.80
N GLU A 115 -11.69 1.60 14.45
CA GLU A 115 -11.32 2.27 15.68
C GLU A 115 -11.57 1.31 16.86
N ILE A 116 -10.60 0.42 17.13
CA ILE A 116 -10.71 -0.62 18.16
C ILE A 116 -10.91 0.02 19.55
N ASN A 117 -10.08 1.01 19.87
CA ASN A 117 -10.08 1.80 21.10
C ASN A 117 -9.49 3.19 20.78
N PRO A 118 -9.59 4.20 21.67
CA PRO A 118 -8.98 5.53 21.45
C PRO A 118 -7.46 5.54 21.23
N TYR A 119 -6.77 4.41 21.46
CA TYR A 119 -5.32 4.25 21.33
C TYR A 119 -4.89 3.07 20.43
N LEU A 120 -5.82 2.31 19.88
CA LEU A 120 -5.56 1.20 18.95
C LEU A 120 -6.38 1.36 17.68
N LEU A 121 -5.71 1.20 16.54
CA LEU A 121 -6.34 1.09 15.23
C LEU A 121 -6.12 -0.31 14.66
N GLY A 122 -7.14 -0.81 13.98
CA GLY A 122 -7.06 -2.00 13.14
C GLY A 122 -7.38 -1.65 11.68
N THR A 123 -6.96 -2.50 10.75
CA THR A 123 -7.21 -2.29 9.32
C THR A 123 -7.95 -3.46 8.72
N MET A 124 -8.95 -3.18 7.91
CA MET A 124 -9.74 -4.16 7.20
C MET A 124 -9.14 -4.48 5.84
N ALA A 125 -8.61 -5.69 5.67
CA ALA A 125 -8.32 -6.28 4.37
C ALA A 125 -8.69 -7.77 4.37
N GLY A 126 -9.26 -8.25 3.27
CA GLY A 126 -9.92 -9.57 3.18
C GLY A 126 -11.43 -9.47 3.38
N GLY A 127 -12.02 -10.40 4.12
CA GLY A 127 -13.44 -10.41 4.45
C GLY A 127 -13.82 -9.21 5.32
N ALA A 128 -14.63 -8.30 4.79
CA ALA A 128 -15.04 -7.08 5.50
C ALA A 128 -15.74 -7.40 6.82
N ALA A 129 -16.65 -8.39 6.81
CA ALA A 129 -17.36 -8.83 8.00
C ALA A 129 -16.43 -9.49 9.04
N ASP A 130 -15.48 -10.31 8.58
CA ASP A 130 -14.53 -11.01 9.45
C ASP A 130 -13.66 -10.00 10.22
N CYS A 131 -13.05 -9.04 9.51
CA CYS A 131 -12.23 -8.00 10.12
C CYS A 131 -13.06 -7.17 11.10
N GLN A 132 -14.23 -6.68 10.68
CA GLN A 132 -15.07 -5.83 11.50
C GLN A 132 -15.52 -6.53 12.79
N TYR A 133 -15.96 -7.78 12.69
CA TYR A 133 -16.42 -8.54 13.83
C TYR A 133 -15.28 -8.81 14.82
N TRP A 134 -14.16 -9.37 14.34
CA TRP A 134 -13.08 -9.80 15.22
C TRP A 134 -12.30 -8.64 15.84
N GLU A 135 -12.15 -7.52 15.13
CA GLU A 135 -11.50 -6.32 15.68
C GLU A 135 -12.40 -5.59 16.69
N THR A 136 -13.71 -5.57 16.47
CA THR A 136 -14.66 -5.07 17.48
C THR A 136 -14.64 -5.96 18.72
N TYR A 137 -14.60 -7.29 18.54
CA TYR A 137 -14.46 -8.24 19.64
C TYR A 137 -13.14 -8.05 20.40
N LEU A 138 -12.05 -7.78 19.69
CA LEU A 138 -10.76 -7.44 20.29
C LEU A 138 -10.88 -6.18 21.18
N GLY A 139 -11.62 -5.16 20.73
CA GLY A 139 -11.89 -3.96 21.54
C GLY A 139 -12.54 -4.28 22.89
N ILE A 140 -13.51 -5.19 22.90
CA ILE A 140 -14.16 -5.68 24.15
C ILE A 140 -13.13 -6.34 25.07
N GLN A 141 -12.26 -7.20 24.51
CA GLN A 141 -11.25 -7.93 25.29
C GLN A 141 -10.17 -7.01 25.84
N CYS A 142 -9.73 -6.04 25.05
CA CYS A 142 -8.84 -4.97 25.48
C CYS A 142 -9.44 -4.16 26.63
N ARG A 143 -10.75 -3.85 26.56
CA ARG A 143 -11.44 -3.13 27.64
C ARG A 143 -11.57 -3.97 28.91
N LEU A 144 -11.86 -5.26 28.80
CA LEU A 144 -11.90 -6.18 29.94
C LEU A 144 -10.53 -6.31 30.61
N HIS A 145 -9.44 -6.36 29.83
CA HIS A 145 -8.08 -6.36 30.36
C HIS A 145 -7.79 -5.10 31.17
N GLU A 146 -8.16 -3.93 30.63
CA GLU A 146 -7.96 -2.64 31.29
C GLU A 146 -8.71 -2.56 32.62
N LEU A 147 -9.96 -3.04 32.68
CA LEU A 147 -10.76 -3.04 33.91
C LEU A 147 -10.22 -4.01 34.97
N ARG A 148 -9.65 -5.15 34.58
CA ARG A 148 -9.11 -6.16 35.50
C ARG A 148 -7.76 -5.77 36.08
N ASN A 149 -6.91 -5.18 35.24
CA ASN A 149 -5.51 -4.92 35.59
C ASN A 149 -5.26 -3.45 35.95
N HIS A 150 -6.26 -2.57 35.76
CA HIS A 150 -6.14 -1.13 35.90
C HIS A 150 -5.03 -0.52 35.02
N GLU A 151 -4.72 -1.18 33.90
CA GLU A 151 -3.65 -0.80 32.98
C GLU A 151 -4.07 -1.10 31.53
N ARG A 152 -3.74 -0.19 30.61
CA ARG A 152 -3.98 -0.38 29.17
C ARG A 152 -3.21 -1.59 28.66
N ILE A 153 -3.84 -2.37 27.78
CA ILE A 153 -3.18 -3.51 27.11
C ILE A 153 -2.07 -3.02 26.17
N SER A 154 -0.97 -3.74 26.09
CA SER A 154 0.08 -3.47 25.09
C SER A 154 -0.37 -3.88 23.69
N VAL A 155 0.17 -3.23 22.66
CA VAL A 155 -0.14 -3.58 21.25
C VAL A 155 0.31 -5.01 20.95
N ALA A 156 1.44 -5.42 21.55
CA ALA A 156 1.94 -6.78 21.46
C ALA A 156 0.97 -7.82 22.04
N ALA A 157 0.33 -7.53 23.18
CA ALA A 157 -0.65 -8.42 23.80
C ALA A 157 -1.97 -8.44 23.01
N ALA A 158 -2.46 -7.29 22.55
CA ALA A 158 -3.67 -7.19 21.72
C ALA A 158 -3.53 -7.98 20.40
N SER A 159 -2.44 -7.79 19.67
CA SER A 159 -2.15 -8.54 18.45
C SER A 159 -1.99 -10.05 18.71
N LYS A 160 -1.39 -10.44 19.84
CA LYS A 160 -1.24 -11.85 20.19
C LYS A 160 -2.59 -12.50 20.51
N TYR A 161 -3.46 -11.80 21.22
CA TYR A 161 -4.82 -12.24 21.50
C TYR A 161 -5.58 -12.52 20.20
N LEU A 162 -5.57 -11.56 19.26
CA LEU A 162 -6.22 -11.71 17.97
C LEU A 162 -5.66 -12.89 17.18
N SER A 163 -4.34 -13.03 17.08
CA SER A 163 -3.71 -14.15 16.35
C SER A 163 -4.11 -15.52 16.92
N ASN A 164 -4.16 -15.66 18.25
CA ASN A 164 -4.55 -16.92 18.89
C ASN A 164 -6.04 -17.23 18.66
N LEU A 165 -6.89 -16.21 18.71
CA LEU A 165 -8.31 -16.35 18.45
C LEU A 165 -8.54 -16.81 17.01
N VAL A 166 -7.91 -16.15 16.05
CA VAL A 166 -8.11 -16.44 14.62
C VAL A 166 -7.56 -17.80 14.24
N TYR A 167 -6.43 -18.18 14.83
CA TYR A 167 -5.84 -19.51 14.66
C TYR A 167 -6.79 -20.64 15.10
N SER A 168 -7.68 -20.41 16.07
CA SER A 168 -8.66 -21.41 16.48
C SER A 168 -9.70 -21.73 15.40
N TYR A 169 -9.88 -20.83 14.42
CA TYR A 169 -10.75 -20.96 13.26
C TYR A 169 -9.96 -21.29 11.97
N LYS A 170 -8.69 -21.69 12.09
CA LYS A 170 -7.86 -22.03 10.94
C LYS A 170 -8.49 -23.14 10.11
N GLY A 171 -8.59 -22.92 8.80
CA GLY A 171 -9.22 -23.85 7.86
C GLY A 171 -10.75 -23.78 7.79
N MET A 172 -11.41 -22.90 8.56
CA MET A 172 -12.87 -22.71 8.51
C MET A 172 -13.31 -21.61 7.53
N GLY A 173 -12.39 -21.09 6.72
CA GLY A 173 -12.69 -20.12 5.66
C GLY A 173 -12.69 -18.65 6.08
N LEU A 174 -12.10 -18.29 7.24
CA LEU A 174 -11.88 -16.88 7.58
C LEU A 174 -10.90 -16.21 6.60
N SER A 175 -11.21 -14.99 6.20
CA SER A 175 -10.35 -14.15 5.37
C SER A 175 -10.07 -12.84 6.08
N MET A 176 -8.88 -12.71 6.64
CA MET A 176 -8.48 -11.49 7.35
C MET A 176 -6.99 -11.27 7.20
N GLY A 177 -6.61 -10.03 6.85
CA GLY A 177 -5.25 -9.52 6.92
C GLY A 177 -5.30 -8.13 7.54
N THR A 178 -5.07 -8.04 8.84
CA THR A 178 -5.22 -6.80 9.60
C THR A 178 -3.89 -6.34 10.19
N MET A 179 -3.71 -5.03 10.26
CA MET A 179 -2.60 -4.38 10.93
C MET A 179 -3.12 -3.77 12.23
N ILE A 180 -2.56 -4.22 13.34
CA ILE A 180 -2.83 -3.66 14.67
C ILE A 180 -1.77 -2.59 14.96
N CYS A 181 -2.23 -1.35 15.01
CA CYS A 181 -1.39 -0.16 15.18
C CYS A 181 -1.71 0.49 16.53
N GLY A 182 -0.67 0.87 17.27
CA GLY A 182 -0.86 1.54 18.55
C GLY A 182 0.44 2.09 19.12
N TRP A 183 0.31 2.85 20.20
CA TRP A 183 1.43 3.29 21.02
C TRP A 183 1.34 2.63 22.39
N ASP A 184 2.40 1.94 22.79
CA ASP A 184 2.51 1.34 24.13
C ASP A 184 3.73 1.87 24.89
N LYS A 185 4.00 1.30 26.07
CA LYS A 185 5.14 1.67 26.93
C LYS A 185 6.50 1.52 26.24
N THR A 186 6.57 0.74 25.15
CA THR A 186 7.79 0.53 24.35
C THR A 186 7.83 1.42 23.10
N GLY A 187 6.92 2.38 22.98
CA GLY A 187 6.80 3.31 21.86
C GLY A 187 5.77 2.85 20.82
N PRO A 188 5.87 3.37 19.58
CA PRO A 188 4.97 2.97 18.49
C PRO A 188 5.23 1.51 18.09
N GLN A 189 4.16 0.73 18.03
CA GLN A 189 4.19 -0.69 17.70
C GLN A 189 3.21 -0.99 16.57
N LEU A 190 3.67 -1.76 15.60
CA LEU A 190 2.92 -2.18 14.42
C LEU A 190 3.03 -3.70 14.26
N PHE A 191 1.89 -4.36 14.19
CA PHE A 191 1.80 -5.80 14.01
C PHE A 191 0.86 -6.15 12.86
N TYR A 192 1.30 -7.06 11.99
CA TYR A 192 0.45 -7.71 11.01
C TYR A 192 -0.09 -9.04 11.56
N VAL A 193 -1.38 -9.30 11.37
CA VAL A 193 -2.08 -10.53 11.77
C VAL A 193 -2.94 -11.02 10.60
N ASP A 194 -2.81 -12.31 10.25
CA ASP A 194 -3.61 -12.94 9.19
C ASP A 194 -4.54 -14.05 9.70
N SER A 195 -5.39 -14.56 8.79
CA SER A 195 -6.31 -15.68 9.07
C SER A 195 -5.63 -17.04 9.27
N ASP A 196 -4.36 -17.17 8.88
CA ASP A 196 -3.56 -18.38 9.11
C ASP A 196 -2.93 -18.43 10.51
N GLY A 197 -3.07 -17.36 11.29
CA GLY A 197 -2.52 -17.17 12.62
C GLY A 197 -1.10 -16.59 12.63
N THR A 198 -0.59 -16.17 11.48
CA THR A 198 0.67 -15.45 11.35
C THR A 198 0.57 -14.15 12.14
N ARG A 199 1.64 -13.84 12.86
CA ARG A 199 1.77 -12.57 13.57
C ARG A 199 3.18 -12.04 13.41
N LEU A 200 3.32 -10.94 12.70
CA LEU A 200 4.62 -10.32 12.41
C LEU A 200 4.69 -8.95 13.04
N LYS A 201 5.82 -8.67 13.70
CA LYS A 201 6.21 -7.30 14.07
C LYS A 201 7.00 -6.73 12.91
N GLY A 202 6.70 -5.51 12.51
CA GLY A 202 7.44 -4.82 11.46
C GLY A 202 7.31 -3.32 11.59
N ASP A 203 8.15 -2.61 10.87
CA ASP A 203 8.11 -1.15 10.82
C ASP A 203 7.15 -0.64 9.75
N LEU A 204 6.77 -1.52 8.83
CA LEU A 204 6.03 -1.15 7.65
C LEU A 204 5.31 -2.35 7.06
N PHE A 205 4.05 -2.16 6.66
CA PHE A 205 3.25 -3.16 5.98
C PHE A 205 2.29 -2.51 5.00
N SER A 206 2.01 -3.22 3.91
CA SER A 206 0.87 -2.97 3.03
C SER A 206 0.16 -4.29 2.75
N VAL A 207 -1.17 -4.26 2.80
CA VAL A 207 -2.04 -5.43 2.72
C VAL A 207 -3.19 -5.16 1.74
N GLY A 208 -3.57 -6.20 1.00
CA GLY A 208 -4.66 -6.16 0.03
C GLY A 208 -4.17 -6.24 -1.43
N SER A 209 -5.10 -6.16 -2.38
CA SER A 209 -4.85 -6.32 -3.82
C SER A 209 -3.87 -5.31 -4.39
N GLY A 210 -3.93 -4.04 -3.95
CA GLY A 210 -3.04 -2.99 -4.43
C GLY A 210 -1.76 -2.81 -3.60
N SER A 211 -1.48 -3.73 -2.67
CA SER A 211 -0.33 -3.64 -1.76
C SER A 211 1.01 -3.53 -2.47
N THR A 212 1.20 -4.28 -3.57
CA THR A 212 2.44 -4.26 -4.36
C THR A 212 2.71 -2.90 -5.00
N PHE A 213 1.67 -2.19 -5.43
CA PHE A 213 1.79 -0.83 -5.96
C PHE A 213 2.12 0.18 -4.85
N ALA A 214 1.52 0.00 -3.67
CA ALA A 214 1.79 0.84 -2.51
C ALA A 214 3.25 0.69 -2.06
N TYR A 215 3.77 -0.54 -1.93
CA TYR A 215 5.17 -0.79 -1.57
C TYR A 215 6.16 -0.05 -2.48
N GLY A 216 5.93 -0.02 -3.80
CA GLY A 216 6.85 0.65 -4.72
C GLY A 216 7.07 2.15 -4.44
N VAL A 217 6.02 2.88 -4.09
CA VAL A 217 6.12 4.32 -3.75
C VAL A 217 6.65 4.52 -2.34
N LEU A 218 6.19 3.67 -1.43
CA LEU A 218 6.47 3.78 -0.03
C LEU A 218 7.93 3.41 0.27
N ASP A 219 8.48 2.35 -0.31
CA ASP A 219 9.89 1.97 -0.15
C ASP A 219 10.85 3.01 -0.74
N GLN A 220 10.43 3.72 -1.79
CA GLN A 220 11.22 4.80 -2.38
C GLN A 220 11.26 6.05 -1.50
N GLY A 221 10.17 6.38 -0.82
CA GLY A 221 10.02 7.62 -0.04
C GLY A 221 10.19 7.47 1.47
N TYR A 222 10.29 6.24 1.98
CA TYR A 222 10.34 5.97 3.41
C TYR A 222 11.69 6.35 4.02
N SER A 223 11.61 7.07 5.13
CA SER A 223 12.72 7.30 6.05
C SER A 223 12.17 7.29 7.48
N PHE A 224 12.96 6.86 8.44
CA PHE A 224 12.54 6.89 9.84
C PHE A 224 12.38 8.33 10.35
N ASP A 225 13.23 9.25 9.89
CA ASP A 225 13.30 10.65 10.34
C ASP A 225 12.39 11.59 9.54
N LEU A 226 11.24 11.09 9.07
CA LEU A 226 10.24 11.90 8.37
C LEU A 226 9.53 12.87 9.31
N SER A 227 9.21 14.06 8.80
CA SER A 227 8.26 14.96 9.47
C SER A 227 6.84 14.38 9.43
N ASP A 228 5.96 14.84 10.32
CA ASP A 228 4.56 14.42 10.33
C ASP A 228 3.87 14.71 8.99
N GLU A 229 4.13 15.87 8.39
CA GLU A 229 3.55 16.28 7.10
C GLU A 229 4.04 15.41 5.95
N ASP A 230 5.35 15.14 5.90
CA ASP A 230 5.96 14.32 4.84
C ASP A 230 5.52 12.85 4.96
N ALA A 231 5.37 12.33 6.17
CA ALA A 231 4.87 10.99 6.41
C ALA A 231 3.40 10.87 5.96
N ILE A 232 2.54 11.84 6.30
CA ILE A 232 1.15 11.86 5.84
C ILE A 232 1.09 11.94 4.31
N ASP A 233 1.91 12.79 3.68
CA ASP A 233 1.97 12.88 2.22
C ASP A 233 2.48 11.59 1.56
N LEU A 234 3.48 10.92 2.13
CA LEU A 234 3.94 9.62 1.67
C LEU A 234 2.83 8.57 1.71
N GLY A 235 2.08 8.50 2.81
CA GLY A 235 0.92 7.60 2.94
C GLY A 235 -0.14 7.89 1.88
N ARG A 236 -0.46 9.18 1.67
CA ARG A 236 -1.39 9.64 0.64
C ARG A 236 -0.97 9.23 -0.76
N ARG A 237 0.29 9.50 -1.12
CA ARG A 237 0.88 9.15 -2.44
C ARG A 237 0.87 7.66 -2.70
N SER A 238 1.13 6.87 -1.67
CA SER A 238 1.21 5.41 -1.79
C SER A 238 -0.16 4.78 -2.04
N ILE A 239 -1.20 5.22 -1.33
CA ILE A 239 -2.58 4.79 -1.62
C ILE A 239 -3.06 5.34 -2.96
N TYR A 240 -2.71 6.57 -3.33
CA TYR A 240 -3.05 7.12 -4.65
C TYR A 240 -2.46 6.26 -5.78
N ALA A 241 -1.19 5.87 -5.70
CA ALA A 241 -0.55 5.04 -6.71
C ALA A 241 -1.23 3.67 -6.85
N ALA A 242 -1.59 3.06 -5.71
CA ALA A 242 -2.35 1.82 -5.70
C ALA A 242 -3.76 2.02 -6.29
N GLY A 243 -4.51 3.04 -5.87
CA GLY A 243 -5.85 3.33 -6.37
C GLY A 243 -5.91 3.71 -7.86
N HIS A 244 -4.80 4.20 -8.43
CA HIS A 244 -4.72 4.47 -9.86
C HIS A 244 -4.44 3.21 -10.70
N ARG A 245 -3.72 2.23 -10.14
CA ARG A 245 -3.27 1.02 -10.87
C ARG A 245 -4.14 -0.20 -10.60
N ASP A 246 -4.57 -0.40 -9.37
CA ASP A 246 -5.42 -1.52 -8.96
C ASP A 246 -6.90 -1.18 -9.19
N ALA A 247 -7.57 -1.98 -10.02
CA ALA A 247 -8.98 -1.80 -10.36
C ALA A 247 -9.91 -1.84 -9.15
N PHE A 248 -9.54 -2.60 -8.12
CA PHE A 248 -10.40 -2.79 -6.96
C PHE A 248 -10.06 -1.87 -5.78
N SER A 249 -9.06 -1.00 -5.91
CA SER A 249 -8.73 0.03 -4.93
C SER A 249 -9.14 1.42 -5.44
N GLY A 250 -9.50 2.34 -4.53
CA GLY A 250 -9.69 3.76 -4.89
C GLY A 250 -10.80 4.48 -4.12
N ASN A 251 -11.48 5.39 -4.82
CA ASN A 251 -12.47 6.35 -4.28
C ASN A 251 -11.86 7.40 -3.37
N THR A 252 -11.79 7.16 -2.07
CA THR A 252 -11.26 8.13 -1.11
C THR A 252 -10.16 7.52 -0.27
N ILE A 253 -9.22 8.35 0.16
CA ILE A 253 -8.06 8.01 0.98
C ILE A 253 -8.36 8.48 2.39
N ASN A 254 -8.42 7.56 3.35
CA ASN A 254 -8.52 7.89 4.77
C ASN A 254 -7.13 7.84 5.40
N LEU A 255 -6.75 8.92 6.10
CA LEU A 255 -5.46 9.05 6.76
C LEU A 255 -5.64 9.22 8.27
N TYR A 256 -4.92 8.39 9.01
CA TYR A 256 -4.84 8.43 10.46
C TYR A 256 -3.38 8.50 10.90
N ILE A 257 -3.13 9.23 11.99
CA ILE A 257 -1.84 9.23 12.67
C ILE A 257 -2.03 8.70 14.08
N VAL A 258 -1.13 7.80 14.51
CA VAL A 258 -1.08 7.27 15.87
C VAL A 258 0.09 7.91 16.60
N LYS A 259 -0.22 8.61 17.68
CA LYS A 259 0.71 9.28 18.59
C LYS A 259 0.63 8.63 19.98
N GLU A 260 1.44 9.10 20.93
CA GLU A 260 1.45 8.61 22.31
C GLU A 260 0.12 8.84 23.05
N ASP A 261 -0.57 9.95 22.77
CA ASP A 261 -1.86 10.30 23.37
C ASP A 261 -3.04 9.48 22.81
N GLY A 262 -2.87 8.92 21.61
CA GLY A 262 -3.90 8.16 20.90
C GLY A 262 -3.81 8.38 19.39
N TRP A 263 -4.83 7.94 18.67
CA TRP A 263 -4.92 8.20 17.23
C TRP A 263 -5.70 9.48 16.92
N LYS A 264 -5.37 10.11 15.80
CA LYS A 264 -6.07 11.27 15.25
C LYS A 264 -6.41 11.00 13.79
N PHE A 265 -7.68 11.19 13.45
CA PHE A 265 -8.11 11.24 12.07
C PHE A 265 -7.62 12.56 11.44
N ILE A 266 -6.90 12.46 10.31
CA ILE A 266 -6.31 13.63 9.65
C ILE A 266 -7.25 14.15 8.57
N GLU A 267 -7.56 13.33 7.58
CA GLU A 267 -8.36 13.75 6.44
C GLU A 267 -8.95 12.55 5.68
N ASN A 268 -10.00 12.83 4.92
CA ASN A 268 -10.53 11.97 3.86
C ASN A 268 -10.42 12.75 2.54
N VAL A 269 -9.64 12.23 1.58
CA VAL A 269 -9.36 12.93 0.31
C VAL A 269 -9.83 12.08 -0.86
N ASP A 270 -10.53 12.66 -1.83
CA ASP A 270 -10.88 11.94 -3.05
C ASP A 270 -9.64 11.70 -3.93
N VAL A 271 -9.52 10.49 -4.48
CA VAL A 271 -8.42 10.11 -5.37
C VAL A 271 -8.46 10.92 -6.66
N ASN A 272 -9.64 11.30 -7.16
CA ASN A 272 -9.79 12.15 -8.35
C ASN A 272 -9.31 13.57 -8.08
N GLU A 273 -9.61 14.15 -6.91
CA GLU A 273 -9.08 15.46 -6.52
C GLU A 273 -7.54 15.39 -6.42
N CYS A 274 -7.00 14.31 -5.85
CA CYS A 274 -5.55 14.06 -5.87
C CYS A 274 -4.97 13.98 -7.30
N HIS A 275 -5.75 13.50 -8.28
CA HIS A 275 -5.31 13.32 -9.66
C HIS A 275 -5.36 14.62 -10.47
N TYR A 276 -6.45 15.39 -10.34
CA TYR A 276 -6.74 16.56 -11.17
C TYR A 276 -6.32 17.89 -10.54
N ASP A 277 -6.52 18.06 -9.22
CA ASP A 277 -6.23 19.33 -8.53
C ASP A 277 -4.81 19.39 -7.97
N ARG A 278 -4.17 18.23 -7.79
CA ARG A 278 -2.76 18.11 -7.42
C ARG A 278 -1.96 17.49 -8.56
N GLY A 279 -1.29 18.34 -9.34
CA GLY A 279 0.03 17.94 -9.82
C GLY A 279 0.86 17.60 -8.58
N MET A 280 1.05 16.31 -8.29
CA MET A 280 1.83 15.80 -7.15
C MET A 280 3.28 16.35 -7.10
N ALA A 281 3.69 17.11 -8.13
CA ALA A 281 4.93 17.86 -8.23
C ALA A 281 4.94 19.23 -7.49
N ALA A 282 3.79 19.86 -7.20
CA ALA A 282 3.79 21.24 -6.69
C ALA A 282 4.24 21.40 -5.22
N ALA A 283 4.13 20.34 -4.41
CA ALA A 283 4.55 20.36 -3.01
C ALA A 283 6.07 20.25 -2.85
N HIS A 284 6.74 19.44 -3.67
CA HIS A 284 8.19 19.24 -3.59
C HIS A 284 8.98 20.48 -4.03
N THR A 285 8.44 21.26 -4.97
CA THR A 285 9.10 22.49 -5.45
C THR A 285 9.06 23.63 -4.43
N ARG A 286 8.06 23.68 -3.52
CA ARG A 286 8.01 24.73 -2.48
C ARG A 286 9.05 24.51 -1.38
N THR A 287 9.32 23.27 -0.99
CA THR A 287 10.27 22.95 0.07
C THR A 287 11.73 23.08 -0.39
N GLN A 288 12.02 22.81 -1.67
CA GLN A 288 13.38 23.00 -2.21
C GLN A 288 13.74 24.48 -2.46
N VAL A 289 12.75 25.34 -2.79
CA VAL A 289 13.00 26.77 -3.03
C VAL A 289 13.17 27.56 -1.73
N SER A 290 12.54 27.16 -0.62
CA SER A 290 12.69 27.86 0.67
C SER A 290 14.02 27.57 1.39
N ALA A 291 14.67 26.44 1.10
CA ALA A 291 15.94 26.04 1.71
C ALA A 291 17.19 26.67 1.05
N ALA A 292 17.04 27.37 -0.08
CA ALA A 292 18.16 27.80 -0.93
C ALA A 292 18.53 29.30 -0.85
N ALA A 293 17.89 30.11 -0.01
CA ALA A 293 18.19 31.55 0.07
C ALA A 293 18.75 31.94 1.45
N PRO A 294 20.05 32.28 1.58
CA PRO A 294 20.54 32.96 2.77
C PRO A 294 20.02 34.41 2.80
N PRO A 295 19.76 34.99 3.99
CA PRO A 295 19.36 36.39 4.08
C PRO A 295 20.54 37.28 3.70
N VAL A 296 20.40 38.02 2.61
CA VAL A 296 21.32 39.12 2.29
C VAL A 296 21.12 40.19 3.34
N ALA A 297 22.09 40.32 4.24
CA ALA A 297 22.17 41.42 5.18
C ALA A 297 22.29 42.74 4.42
N ALA A 298 21.26 43.58 4.48
CA ALA A 298 21.35 44.97 4.05
C ALA A 298 22.09 45.75 5.14
N SER A 299 23.37 46.02 4.89
CA SER A 299 24.19 46.98 5.63
C SER A 299 24.12 48.36 4.96
N ALA A 300 23.92 49.38 5.82
CA ALA A 300 24.00 50.84 5.59
C ALA A 300 22.82 51.51 4.86
#